data_AF-F8PDB2-F1
#
_entry.id   AF-F8PDB2-F1
#
_cell.length_a   1.000
_cell.length_b   1.000
_cell.length_c   1.000
_cell.angle_alpha   90.00
_cell.angle_beta   90.00
_cell.angle_gamma   90.00
#
_symmetry.space_group_name_H-M   'P 1'
#
loop_
_entity.id
_entity.type
_entity.pdbx_description
1 polymer ?
#
loop_
_entity_poly.entity_id
_entity_poly.type
_entity_poly.pdbx_seq_one_letter_code
_entity_poly.pdbx_strand_id
1 'polypeptide(L)'
;LFTATINNNNAAFLDGSTVSCVELGHFSATIPLNLNLWHRRLAHHHYADVKKLTQGNLVTGMTLESKSTPDPICEPCLSGKMSANPFPSSSHHSAHPLDLIHSDVHQVSSLSFSGY
;
A
#
# COMPACT_ATOMS: atom_id res chain seq x y z
N LEU A 1 -19.70 -20.71 25.77
CA LEU A 1 -19.26 -20.65 27.18
C LEU A 1 -17.87 -21.27 27.20
N PHE A 2 -16.84 -20.53 27.62
CA PHE A 2 -15.47 -21.09 27.72
C PHE A 2 -15.33 -21.81 29.06
N THR A 3 -14.75 -23.01 29.06
CA THR A 3 -14.43 -23.78 30.27
C THR A 3 -12.93 -23.89 30.45
N ALA A 4 -12.49 -24.01 31.69
CA ALA A 4 -11.09 -24.23 32.02
C ALA A 4 -10.96 -25.29 33.11
N THR A 5 -10.03 -26.22 32.93
CA THR A 5 -9.71 -27.26 33.91
C THR A 5 -8.55 -26.80 34.79
N ILE A 6 -8.71 -26.93 36.12
CA ILE A 6 -7.67 -26.59 37.10
C ILE A 6 -7.02 -27.90 37.58
N ASN A 7 -5.69 -27.98 37.52
CA ASN A 7 -4.96 -29.15 38.01
C ASN A 7 -4.64 -29.03 39.53
N ASN A 8 -4.08 -30.11 40.09
CA ASN A 8 -3.72 -30.18 41.52
C ASN A 8 -2.60 -29.21 41.95
N ASN A 9 -1.94 -28.54 41.00
CA ASN A 9 -0.95 -27.50 41.24
C ASN A 9 -1.55 -26.09 41.05
N ASN A 10 -2.88 -25.97 41.04
CA ASN A 10 -3.63 -24.74 40.80
C ASN A 10 -3.34 -24.06 39.45
N ALA A 11 -2.83 -24.79 38.46
CA ALA A 11 -2.70 -24.28 37.10
C ALA A 11 -4.00 -24.50 36.33
N ALA A 12 -4.54 -23.42 35.74
CA ALA A 12 -5.72 -23.46 34.89
C ALA A 12 -5.34 -23.64 33.42
N PHE A 13 -5.97 -24.60 32.76
CA PHE A 13 -5.86 -24.84 31.32
C PHE A 13 -7.19 -24.50 30.67
N LEU A 14 -7.17 -23.66 29.63
CA LEU A 14 -8.36 -23.40 28.84
C LEU A 14 -8.70 -24.65 28.04
N ASP A 15 -9.93 -25.15 28.17
CA ASP A 15 -10.39 -26.35 27.45
C ASP A 15 -10.79 -25.95 26.02
N GLY A 16 -9.80 -25.52 25.24
CA GLY A 16 -9.95 -25.14 23.84
C GLY A 16 -9.50 -26.24 22.90
N SER A 17 -10.18 -26.41 21.78
CA SER A 17 -9.62 -27.07 20.61
C SER A 17 -9.34 -26.03 19.54
N THR A 18 -8.15 -26.07 18.94
CA THR A 18 -7.85 -25.30 17.75
C THR A 18 -8.44 -26.04 16.56
N VAL A 19 -9.55 -25.54 16.02
CA VAL A 19 -10.03 -26.01 14.73
C VAL A 19 -9.03 -25.53 13.69
N SER A 20 -8.49 -26.43 12.86
CA SER A 20 -7.76 -26.00 11.67
C SER A 20 -8.77 -25.29 10.77
N CYS A 21 -8.83 -23.96 10.84
CA CYS A 21 -9.42 -23.23 9.76
C CYS A 21 -8.49 -23.48 8.57
N VAL A 22 -9.04 -24.07 7.50
CA VAL A 22 -8.46 -23.81 6.19
C VAL A 22 -8.43 -22.29 6.11
N GLU A 23 -7.26 -21.67 5.94
CA GLU A 23 -7.11 -20.22 5.73
C GLU A 23 -7.75 -19.85 4.39
N LEU A 24 -9.05 -20.03 4.29
CA LEU A 24 -9.87 -19.39 3.29
C LEU A 24 -10.05 -17.99 3.84
N GLY A 25 -9.36 -17.03 3.23
CA GLY A 25 -9.56 -15.60 3.43
C GLY A 25 -10.94 -15.11 3.02
N HIS A 26 -11.99 -15.90 3.26
CA HIS A 26 -13.37 -15.44 3.31
C HIS A 26 -13.51 -14.64 4.60
N PHE A 27 -12.90 -13.46 4.63
CA PHE A 27 -13.42 -12.39 5.45
C PHE A 27 -14.89 -12.27 5.07
N SER A 28 -15.80 -12.49 6.04
CA SER A 28 -17.21 -12.16 5.86
C SER A 28 -17.28 -10.70 5.45
N ALA A 29 -17.36 -10.47 4.15
CA ALA A 29 -17.31 -9.14 3.57
C ALA A 29 -18.75 -8.67 3.48
N THR A 30 -19.09 -7.63 4.23
CA THR A 30 -20.39 -6.96 4.14
C THR A 30 -20.51 -6.12 2.86
N ILE A 31 -19.43 -6.06 2.07
CA ILE A 31 -19.31 -5.31 0.82
C ILE A 31 -18.91 -6.27 -0.32
N PRO A 32 -19.37 -6.01 -1.56
CA PRO A 32 -19.03 -6.86 -2.71
C PRO A 32 -17.52 -7.02 -2.89
N LEU A 33 -17.07 -8.28 -3.06
CA LEU A 33 -15.69 -8.60 -3.41
C LEU A 33 -15.41 -8.26 -4.87
N ASN A 34 -15.23 -6.96 -5.15
CA ASN A 34 -15.03 -6.41 -6.49
C ASN A 34 -13.58 -5.97 -6.71
N LEU A 35 -13.27 -5.63 -7.97
CA LEU A 35 -11.93 -5.23 -8.37
C LEU A 35 -11.44 -3.95 -7.65
N ASN A 36 -12.35 -3.00 -7.34
CA ASN A 36 -12.00 -1.78 -6.60
C ASN A 36 -11.57 -2.06 -5.16
N LEU A 37 -12.23 -3.02 -4.50
CA LEU A 37 -11.89 -3.43 -3.14
C LEU A 37 -10.47 -4.03 -3.09
N TRP A 38 -10.16 -4.95 -4.01
CA TRP A 38 -8.83 -5.56 -4.07
C TRP A 38 -7.75 -4.56 -4.46
N HIS A 39 -8.04 -3.64 -5.38
CA HIS A 39 -7.17 -2.50 -5.69
C HIS A 39 -6.79 -1.71 -4.44
N ARG A 40 -7.76 -1.35 -3.57
CA ARG A 40 -7.50 -0.63 -2.32
C ARG A 40 -6.74 -1.47 -1.29
N ARG A 41 -7.12 -2.75 -1.11
CA ARG A 41 -6.47 -3.68 -0.16
C ARG A 41 -5.00 -3.94 -0.52
N LEU A 42 -4.68 -3.96 -1.80
CA LEU A 42 -3.32 -4.14 -2.31
C LEU A 42 -2.58 -2.80 -2.46
N ALA A 43 -2.85 -1.83 -1.57
CA ALA A 43 -2.20 -0.52 -1.55
C ALA A 43 -2.26 0.21 -2.90
N HIS A 44 -3.45 0.24 -3.51
CA HIS A 44 -3.70 0.92 -4.77
C HIS A 44 -2.87 0.39 -5.95
N HIS A 45 -2.67 -0.94 -6.00
CA HIS A 45 -1.98 -1.60 -7.11
C HIS A 45 -2.75 -1.48 -8.43
N HIS A 46 -2.05 -1.49 -9.56
CA HIS A 46 -2.67 -1.24 -10.85
C HIS A 46 -3.79 -2.26 -11.16
N TYR A 47 -4.94 -1.79 -11.67
CA TYR A 47 -6.12 -2.64 -11.88
C TYR A 47 -5.85 -3.85 -12.79
N ALA A 48 -5.04 -3.67 -13.84
CA ALA A 48 -4.72 -4.79 -14.73
C ALA A 48 -3.87 -5.86 -14.02
N ASP A 49 -2.98 -5.46 -13.12
CA ASP A 49 -2.16 -6.38 -12.34
C ASP A 49 -2.99 -7.12 -11.30
N VAL A 50 -3.90 -6.43 -10.60
CA VAL A 50 -4.86 -7.08 -9.68
C VAL A 50 -5.74 -8.09 -10.43
N LYS A 51 -6.17 -7.75 -11.65
CA LYS A 51 -6.93 -8.67 -12.52
C LYS A 51 -6.08 -9.86 -12.98
N LYS A 52 -4.78 -9.65 -13.26
CA LYS A 52 -3.84 -10.72 -13.60
C LYS A 52 -3.65 -11.70 -12.45
N LEU A 53 -3.62 -11.21 -11.21
CA LEU A 53 -3.51 -12.08 -10.02
C LEU A 53 -4.67 -13.08 -9.93
N THR A 54 -5.91 -12.64 -10.14
CA THR A 54 -7.07 -13.56 -10.14
C THR A 54 -7.10 -14.44 -11.38
N GLN A 55 -6.97 -13.87 -12.57
CA GLN A 55 -7.12 -14.62 -13.82
C GLN A 55 -6.01 -15.66 -14.03
N GLY A 56 -4.82 -15.40 -13.50
CA GLY A 56 -3.68 -16.31 -13.57
C GLY A 56 -3.57 -17.31 -12.41
N ASN A 57 -4.55 -17.34 -11.48
CA ASN A 57 -4.46 -18.15 -10.25
C ASN A 57 -3.14 -17.95 -9.49
N LEU A 58 -2.64 -16.71 -9.42
CA LEU A 58 -1.33 -16.39 -8.84
C LEU A 58 -1.38 -16.18 -7.30
N VAL A 59 -2.57 -16.23 -6.72
CA VAL A 59 -2.84 -15.98 -5.30
C VAL A 59 -3.88 -16.96 -4.78
N THR A 60 -3.80 -17.29 -3.49
CA THR A 60 -4.79 -18.12 -2.79
C THR A 60 -5.73 -17.23 -1.98
N GLY A 61 -7.02 -17.56 -1.93
CA GLY A 61 -8.01 -16.87 -1.10
C GLY A 61 -8.50 -15.52 -1.63
N MET A 62 -8.23 -15.19 -2.90
CA MET A 62 -8.72 -13.98 -3.56
C MET A 62 -9.87 -14.31 -4.52
N THR A 63 -11.07 -13.81 -4.23
CA THR A 63 -12.27 -13.99 -5.06
C THR A 63 -12.77 -12.66 -5.61
N LEU A 64 -13.22 -12.68 -6.86
CA LEU A 64 -13.92 -11.56 -7.50
C LEU A 64 -15.35 -12.00 -7.82
N GLU A 65 -16.31 -11.57 -6.99
CA GLU A 65 -17.72 -11.92 -7.13
C GLU A 65 -18.45 -11.00 -8.12
N SER A 66 -18.03 -9.74 -8.19
CA SER A 66 -18.59 -8.75 -9.13
C SER A 66 -17.69 -8.56 -10.34
N LYS A 67 -18.30 -8.56 -11.53
CA LYS A 67 -17.68 -8.18 -12.80
C LYS A 67 -17.86 -6.69 -13.14
N SER A 68 -18.39 -5.89 -12.20
CA SER A 68 -18.53 -4.45 -12.40
C SER A 68 -17.17 -3.82 -12.70
N THR A 69 -17.10 -3.07 -13.80
CA THR A 69 -15.94 -2.21 -14.08
C THR A 69 -15.85 -1.15 -12.99
N PRO A 70 -14.71 -1.02 -12.30
CA PRO A 70 -14.52 0.04 -11.31
C PRO A 70 -14.52 1.40 -12.01
N ASP A 71 -14.77 2.46 -11.23
CA ASP A 71 -14.50 3.82 -11.69
C ASP A 71 -13.05 3.91 -12.17
N PRO A 72 -12.80 4.40 -13.40
CA PRO A 72 -11.44 4.60 -13.89
C PRO A 72 -10.64 5.56 -13.01
N ILE A 73 -11.30 6.47 -12.29
CA ILE A 73 -10.69 7.43 -11.40
C ILE A 73 -10.67 6.87 -9.98
N CYS A 74 -9.46 6.70 -9.45
CA CYS A 74 -9.23 6.50 -8.02
C CYS A 74 -8.53 7.73 -7.47
N GLU A 75 -9.22 8.60 -6.73
CA GLU A 75 -8.65 9.85 -6.24
C GLU A 75 -7.32 9.70 -5.47
N PRO A 76 -7.14 8.71 -4.56
CA PRO A 76 -5.85 8.43 -3.93
C PRO A 76 -4.74 8.07 -4.93
N CYS A 77 -5.06 7.34 -6.00
CA CYS A 77 -4.09 7.04 -7.05
C CYS A 77 -3.74 8.30 -7.85
N LEU A 78 -4.74 9.09 -8.19
CA LEU A 78 -4.52 10.33 -8.95
C LEU A 78 -3.61 11.26 -8.16
N SER A 79 -3.95 11.54 -6.91
CA SER A 79 -3.13 12.40 -6.03
C SER A 79 -1.75 11.81 -5.71
N GLY A 80 -1.63 10.49 -5.56
CA GLY A 80 -0.36 9.84 -5.18
C GLY A 80 0.56 9.42 -6.34
N LYS A 81 0.04 9.29 -7.57
CA LYS A 81 0.80 8.83 -8.76
C LYS A 81 0.84 9.85 -9.89
N MET A 82 0.20 11.01 -9.75
CA MET A 82 0.30 12.07 -10.75
C MET A 82 1.74 12.58 -10.81
N SER A 83 2.39 12.36 -11.95
CA SER A 83 3.67 12.99 -12.25
C SER A 83 3.44 14.47 -12.60
N ALA A 84 4.31 15.34 -12.10
CA ALA A 84 4.36 16.70 -12.64
C ALA A 84 4.74 16.64 -14.13
N ASN A 85 4.14 17.52 -14.93
CA ASN A 85 4.62 17.74 -16.29
C ASN A 85 6.09 18.19 -16.26
N PRO A 86 6.88 17.89 -17.29
CA PRO A 86 8.22 18.44 -17.40
C PRO A 86 8.23 19.96 -17.26
N PHE A 87 9.26 20.50 -16.59
CA PHE A 87 9.46 21.94 -16.58
C PHE A 87 9.63 22.45 -18.02
N PRO A 88 9.06 23.61 -18.38
CA PRO A 88 9.30 24.22 -19.68
C PRO A 88 10.80 24.38 -19.93
N SER A 89 11.24 24.06 -21.15
CA SER A 89 12.63 24.31 -21.52
C SER A 89 12.90 25.81 -21.52
N SER A 90 14.02 26.21 -20.92
CA SER A 90 14.50 27.58 -21.03
C SER A 90 14.98 27.85 -22.46
N SER A 91 14.52 28.94 -23.06
CA SER A 91 15.11 29.48 -24.29
C SER A 91 16.35 30.35 -24.02
N HIS A 92 16.63 30.63 -22.75
CA HIS A 92 17.75 31.48 -22.32
C HIS A 92 18.96 30.63 -21.92
N HIS A 93 20.11 31.00 -22.46
CA HIS A 93 21.42 30.48 -22.11
C HIS A 93 22.38 31.66 -21.87
N SER A 94 23.20 31.60 -20.83
CA SER A 94 24.25 32.59 -20.61
C SER A 94 25.27 32.57 -21.75
N ALA A 95 25.66 33.74 -22.23
CA ALA A 95 26.54 33.87 -23.40
C ALA A 95 28.02 33.95 -22.99
N HIS A 96 28.30 34.47 -21.79
CA HIS A 96 29.65 34.67 -21.28
C HIS A 96 29.80 34.06 -19.87
N PRO A 97 31.05 33.75 -19.46
CA PRO A 97 31.32 33.33 -18.09
C PRO A 97 30.77 34.34 -17.08
N LEU A 98 30.11 33.83 -16.04
CA LEU A 98 29.55 34.59 -14.91
C LEU A 98 28.29 35.44 -15.21
N ASP A 99 27.68 35.35 -16.41
CA ASP A 99 26.40 36.02 -16.71
C ASP A 99 25.23 35.52 -15.84
N LEU A 100 25.30 34.27 -15.36
CA LEU A 100 24.29 33.66 -14.51
C LEU A 100 24.95 32.74 -13.48
N ILE A 101 24.72 33.02 -12.20
CA ILE A 101 25.20 32.21 -11.08
C ILE A 101 23.98 31.62 -10.37
N HIS A 102 23.94 30.29 -10.28
CA HIS A 102 22.96 29.57 -9.46
C HIS A 102 23.62 29.20 -8.14
N SER A 103 23.05 29.67 -7.03
CA SER A 103 23.48 29.32 -5.68
C SER A 103 22.30 28.77 -4.90
N ASP A 104 22.54 27.71 -4.13
CA ASP A 104 21.56 27.13 -3.21
C ASP A 104 22.17 27.01 -1.82
N VAL A 105 21.31 27.02 -0.79
CA VAL A 105 21.72 26.89 0.60
C VAL A 105 21.11 25.60 1.15
N HIS A 106 21.97 24.72 1.65
CA HIS A 106 21.55 23.47 2.27
C HIS A 106 21.92 23.47 3.75
N GLN A 107 20.95 23.17 4.61
CA GLN A 107 21.19 22.99 6.04
C GLN A 107 21.57 21.54 6.32
N VAL A 108 22.69 21.33 7.00
CA VAL A 108 23.09 20.02 7.50
C VAL A 108 22.78 19.97 8.99
N SER A 109 22.09 18.92 9.44
CA SER A 109 21.64 18.77 10.83
C SER A 109 22.75 18.33 11.80
N SER A 110 23.89 17.90 11.28
CA SER A 110 25.09 17.63 12.08
C SER A 110 25.95 18.88 12.18
N LEU A 111 26.27 19.30 13.39
CA LEU A 111 27.25 20.36 13.64
C LEU A 111 28.63 19.91 13.12
N SER A 112 29.30 20.77 12.35
CA SER A 112 30.71 20.56 12.07
C SER A 112 31.53 20.66 13.37
N PHE A 113 32.78 20.20 13.34
CA PHE A 113 33.69 20.29 14.49
C PHE A 113 33.84 21.73 15.04
N SER A 114 33.57 22.76 14.23
CA SER A 114 33.58 24.17 14.64
C SER A 114 32.20 24.82 14.78
N GLY A 115 31.11 24.06 14.65
CA GLY A 115 29.75 24.55 14.91
C GLY A 115 29.15 25.48 13.85
N TYR A 116 29.71 25.52 12.64
CA TYR A 116 29.12 26.13 11.44
C TYR A 116 28.73 25.08 10.40
#